data_AF-A0A7X8VXU1-F1
#
_entry.id   AF-A0A7X8VXU1-F1
#
_cell.length_a   1.000
_cell.length_b   1.000
_cell.length_c   1.000
_cell.angle_alpha   90.00
_cell.angle_beta   90.00
_cell.angle_gamma   90.00
#
_symmetry.space_group_name_H-M   'P 1'
#
loop_
_entity.id
_entity.type
_entity.pdbx_description
1 polymer ?
#
loop_
_entity_poly.entity_id
_entity_poly.type
_entity_poly.pdbx_seq_one_letter_code
_entity_poly.pdbx_strand_id
1 'polypeptide(L)'
;DGICGYTLPLLFDDKEFSFRAQNAKILGGNAGDATRGVRNWHMAWHWEHILEQKTATAEGCPFKCPLAKEVPQYHVDSWPQSRDIIHRVGTISVSAHLSVDECKALGAKISAGLAHC
;
A
#
# COMPACT_ATOMS: atom_id res chain seq x y z
N ASP A 1 8.58 -18.21 18.49
CA ASP A 1 7.76 -17.06 18.91
C ASP A 1 7.75 -15.99 17.83
N GLY A 2 6.62 -15.82 17.14
CA GLY A 2 6.51 -14.84 16.05
C GLY A 2 6.37 -13.42 16.61
N ILE A 3 7.18 -12.49 16.12
CA ILE A 3 7.02 -11.06 16.45
C ILE A 3 5.92 -10.50 15.55
N CYS A 4 4.83 -10.03 16.15
CA CYS A 4 3.78 -9.29 15.46
C CYS A 4 4.14 -7.80 15.48
N GLY A 5 4.36 -7.20 14.31
CA GLY A 5 4.51 -5.75 14.19
C GLY A 5 3.14 -5.07 14.20
N TYR A 6 2.98 -4.00 14.98
CA TYR A 6 1.76 -3.20 14.98
C TYR A 6 1.99 -1.92 14.19
N THR A 7 1.00 -1.54 13.40
CA THR A 7 1.05 -0.33 12.57
C THR A 7 -0.24 0.46 12.74
N LEU A 8 -0.12 1.76 12.98
CA LEU A 8 -1.21 2.71 13.00
C LEU A 8 -1.26 3.45 11.66
N PRO A 9 -2.29 3.24 10.82
CA PRO A 9 -2.45 3.98 9.58
C PRO A 9 -3.00 5.40 9.85
N LEU A 10 -2.47 6.38 9.12
CA LEU A 10 -3.02 7.72 8.99
C LEU A 10 -3.55 7.89 7.56
N LEU A 11 -4.81 8.30 7.43
CA LEU A 11 -5.42 8.61 6.14
C LEU A 11 -5.46 10.13 5.97
N PHE A 12 -4.76 10.64 4.96
CA PHE A 12 -4.70 12.06 4.62
C PHE A 12 -5.82 12.43 3.63
N ASP A 13 -6.19 13.72 3.59
CA ASP A 13 -7.09 14.24 2.57
C ASP A 13 -6.39 14.37 1.20
N ASP A 14 -5.08 14.62 1.21
CA ASP A 14 -4.25 14.85 0.02
C ASP A 14 -3.16 13.79 -0.13
N LYS A 15 -3.06 13.21 -1.34
CA LYS A 15 -2.03 12.23 -1.69
C LYS A 15 -0.64 12.87 -1.78
N GLU A 16 -0.53 14.12 -2.21
CA GLU A 16 0.76 14.79 -2.35
C GLU A 16 1.38 15.04 -0.97
N PHE A 17 0.56 15.46 -0.01
CA PHE A 17 0.99 15.57 1.39
C PHE A 17 1.48 14.21 1.94
N SER A 18 0.72 13.14 1.72
CA SER A 18 1.11 11.78 2.11
C SER A 18 2.48 11.39 1.52
N PHE A 19 2.71 11.65 0.24
CA PHE A 19 3.98 11.39 -0.42
C PHE A 19 5.13 12.24 0.12
N ARG A 20 4.92 13.55 0.38
CA ARG A 20 5.94 14.41 0.99
C ARG A 20 6.33 13.91 2.38
N ALA A 21 5.36 13.56 3.23
CA ALA A 21 5.60 13.02 4.57
C ALA A 21 6.38 11.69 4.54
N GLN A 22 6.05 10.80 3.60
CA GLN A 22 6.75 9.51 3.41
C GLN A 22 8.16 9.70 2.85
N ASN A 23 8.35 10.59 1.85
CA ASN A 23 9.66 10.90 1.28
C ASN A 23 10.59 11.57 2.29
N ALA A 24 10.05 12.42 3.16
CA ALA A 24 10.75 13.01 4.30
C ALA A 24 11.03 12.00 5.44
N LYS A 25 10.58 10.74 5.30
CA LYS A 25 10.74 9.66 6.29
C LYS A 25 10.12 9.97 7.66
N ILE A 26 9.09 10.81 7.69
CA ILE A 26 8.32 11.09 8.90
C ILE A 26 7.37 9.93 9.18
N LEU A 27 6.81 9.35 8.11
CA LEU A 27 5.92 8.20 8.14
C LEU A 27 6.50 7.03 7.34
N GLY A 28 6.08 5.83 7.69
CA GLY A 28 6.32 4.63 6.89
C GLY A 28 5.57 4.68 5.55
N GLY A 29 6.17 4.03 4.56
CA GLY A 29 5.64 3.95 3.21
C GLY A 29 4.32 3.19 3.15
N ASN A 30 3.42 3.61 2.27
CA ASN A 30 2.35 2.74 1.80
C ASN A 30 2.88 1.78 0.72
N ALA A 31 2.12 0.72 0.48
CA ALA A 31 2.40 -0.20 -0.63
C ALA A 31 2.20 0.46 -2.02
N GLY A 32 1.65 1.68 -2.10
CA GLY A 32 1.31 2.38 -3.33
C GLY A 32 2.48 3.11 -3.98
N ASP A 33 3.60 2.42 -4.18
CA ASP A 33 4.76 2.89 -4.97
C ASP A 33 5.49 4.13 -4.43
N ALA A 34 5.13 4.62 -3.23
CA ALA A 34 5.72 5.83 -2.63
C ALA A 34 7.19 5.68 -2.20
N THR A 35 7.76 4.46 -2.25
CA THR A 35 9.14 4.22 -1.84
C THR A 35 9.95 3.42 -2.88
N ARG A 36 11.00 4.05 -3.40
CA ARG A 36 12.20 3.44 -4.03
C ARG A 36 12.05 2.75 -5.40
N GLY A 37 11.06 3.11 -6.22
CA GLY A 37 11.07 2.78 -7.65
C GLY A 37 11.04 1.29 -8.00
N VAL A 38 10.71 0.43 -7.03
CA VAL A 38 10.49 -1.01 -7.24
C VAL A 38 8.99 -1.25 -7.37
N ARG A 39 8.59 -2.01 -8.40
CA ARG A 39 7.18 -2.37 -8.61
C ARG A 39 6.65 -3.16 -7.42
N ASN A 40 5.56 -2.72 -6.82
CA ASN A 40 4.98 -3.42 -5.69
C ASN A 40 3.91 -4.43 -6.10
N TRP A 41 4.26 -5.71 -6.08
CA TRP A 41 3.33 -6.80 -6.38
C TRP A 41 2.20 -6.98 -5.35
N HIS A 42 2.18 -6.23 -4.25
CA HIS A 42 0.99 -6.15 -3.39
C HIS A 42 -0.13 -5.28 -3.99
N MET A 43 0.16 -4.55 -5.07
CA MET A 43 -0.80 -3.67 -5.74
C MET A 43 -1.33 -4.34 -7.00
N ALA A 44 -2.65 -4.50 -7.06
CA ALA A 44 -3.31 -5.25 -8.15
C ALA A 44 -3.09 -4.63 -9.53
N TRP A 45 -2.82 -3.32 -9.63
CA TRP A 45 -2.48 -2.65 -10.89
C TRP A 45 -1.08 -3.00 -11.43
N HIS A 46 -0.26 -3.70 -10.65
CA HIS A 46 1.01 -4.28 -11.08
C HIS A 46 0.91 -5.77 -11.40
N TRP A 47 -0.29 -6.37 -11.41
CA TRP A 47 -0.46 -7.80 -11.71
C TRP A 47 -0.58 -8.04 -13.21
N GLU A 48 0.50 -7.82 -13.97
CA GLU A 48 0.44 -7.90 -15.44
C GLU A 48 0.00 -9.28 -15.93
N HIS A 49 0.29 -10.34 -15.18
CA HIS A 49 -0.14 -11.69 -15.50
C HIS A 49 -1.67 -11.87 -15.43
N ILE A 50 -2.36 -11.15 -14.54
CA ILE A 50 -3.83 -11.13 -14.49
C ILE A 50 -4.39 -10.12 -15.49
N LEU A 51 -3.85 -8.89 -15.50
CA LEU A 51 -4.34 -7.79 -16.33
C LEU A 51 -4.17 -8.05 -17.83
N GLU A 52 -3.04 -8.64 -18.23
CA GLU A 52 -2.77 -9.05 -19.63
C GLU A 52 -3.21 -10.50 -19.90
N GLN A 53 -3.85 -11.15 -18.93
CA GLN A 53 -4.41 -12.50 -19.07
C GLN A 53 -3.36 -13.54 -19.53
N LYS A 54 -2.15 -13.46 -18.97
CA LYS A 54 -1.05 -14.36 -19.30
C LYS A 54 -1.33 -15.74 -18.75
N THR A 55 -1.05 -16.76 -19.57
CA THR A 55 -1.32 -18.15 -19.24
C THR A 55 -0.17 -19.02 -19.71
N ALA A 56 0.17 -20.03 -18.91
CA ALA A 56 1.18 -21.03 -19.24
C ALA A 56 0.60 -22.20 -20.07
N THR A 57 -0.72 -22.26 -20.22
CA THR A 57 -1.41 -23.35 -20.92
C THR A 57 -1.67 -22.98 -22.37
N ALA A 58 -1.53 -23.93 -23.29
CA ALA A 58 -1.81 -23.70 -24.71
C ALA A 58 -3.30 -23.41 -24.94
N GLU A 59 -4.17 -24.00 -24.11
CA GLU A 59 -5.62 -23.84 -24.10
C GLU A 59 -6.06 -22.46 -23.61
N GLY A 60 -5.18 -21.72 -22.93
CA GLY A 60 -5.45 -20.37 -22.47
C GLY A 60 -6.13 -20.24 -21.10
N CYS A 61 -6.11 -21.27 -20.26
CA CYS A 61 -6.78 -21.27 -18.95
C CYS A 61 -6.09 -20.33 -17.92
N PRO A 62 -6.86 -19.67 -17.03
CA PRO A 62 -8.32 -19.65 -16.99
C PRO A 62 -8.94 -18.68 -18.00
N PHE A 63 -8.21 -17.68 -18.50
CA PHE A 63 -8.78 -16.50 -19.16
C PHE A 63 -9.54 -16.74 -20.46
N LYS A 64 -9.11 -17.71 -21.29
CA LYS A 64 -9.72 -18.02 -22.60
C LYS A 64 -10.29 -19.43 -22.68
N CYS A 65 -10.29 -20.13 -21.56
CA CYS A 65 -10.51 -21.56 -21.48
C CYS A 65 -12.01 -21.88 -21.39
N PRO A 66 -12.58 -22.74 -22.26
CA PRO A 66 -14.01 -23.04 -22.26
C PRO A 66 -14.52 -23.70 -20.97
N LEU A 67 -13.62 -24.31 -20.19
CA LEU A 67 -13.94 -24.97 -18.92
C LEU A 67 -14.00 -23.99 -17.74
N ALA A 68 -13.34 -22.83 -17.86
CA ALA A 68 -13.37 -21.80 -16.84
C ALA A 68 -14.67 -21.01 -16.95
N LYS A 69 -15.45 -20.98 -15.88
CA LYS A 69 -16.67 -20.20 -15.78
C LYS A 69 -16.42 -18.99 -14.88
N GLU A 70 -17.12 -17.90 -15.13
CA GLU A 70 -17.10 -16.70 -14.28
C GLU A 70 -15.70 -16.10 -14.07
N VAL A 71 -14.88 -16.02 -15.12
CA VAL A 71 -13.54 -15.43 -15.02
C VAL A 71 -13.63 -13.90 -14.93
N PRO A 72 -13.24 -13.28 -13.81
CA PRO A 72 -13.31 -11.83 -13.65
C PRO A 72 -12.43 -11.11 -14.66
N GLN A 73 -12.92 -10.00 -15.19
CA GLN A 73 -12.17 -9.13 -16.10
C GLN A 73 -11.64 -7.94 -15.30
N TYR A 74 -10.38 -8.03 -14.89
CA TYR A 74 -9.70 -6.94 -14.19
C TYR A 74 -8.95 -6.04 -15.17
N HIS A 75 -8.98 -4.75 -14.87
CA HIS A 75 -8.23 -3.71 -15.56
C HIS A 75 -7.41 -2.92 -14.55
N VAL A 76 -6.44 -2.14 -15.04
CA VAL A 76 -5.57 -1.30 -14.19
C VAL A 76 -6.38 -0.35 -13.28
N ASP A 77 -7.56 0.06 -13.75
CA ASP A 77 -8.46 0.97 -13.03
C ASP A 77 -9.64 0.24 -12.36
N SER A 78 -9.58 -1.08 -12.15
CA SER A 78 -10.64 -1.83 -11.45
C SER A 78 -10.81 -1.46 -9.98
N TRP A 79 -9.84 -0.77 -9.37
CA TRP A 79 -9.87 -0.38 -7.95
C TRP A 79 -9.57 1.10 -7.73
N PRO A 80 -10.36 2.02 -8.30
CA PRO A 80 -10.05 3.45 -8.27
C PRO A 80 -10.09 4.00 -6.85
N GLN A 81 -11.06 3.55 -6.04
CA GLN A 81 -11.21 3.97 -4.64
C GLN A 81 -10.08 3.40 -3.76
N SER A 82 -9.76 2.12 -3.88
CA SER A 82 -8.67 1.51 -3.11
C SER A 82 -7.33 2.17 -3.46
N ARG A 83 -7.09 2.47 -4.74
CA ARG A 83 -5.89 3.16 -5.19
C ARG A 83 -5.79 4.57 -4.60
N ASP A 84 -6.88 5.32 -4.62
CA ASP A 84 -6.94 6.65 -4.00
C ASP A 84 -6.63 6.59 -2.49
N ILE A 85 -7.30 5.70 -1.76
CA ILE A 85 -7.08 5.49 -0.32
C ILE A 85 -5.61 5.15 -0.06
N ILE A 86 -5.05 4.18 -0.78
CA ILE A 86 -3.68 3.71 -0.53
C ILE A 86 -2.67 4.83 -0.74
N HIS A 87 -2.80 5.65 -1.78
CA HIS A 87 -1.91 6.80 -1.99
C HIS A 87 -2.00 7.84 -0.86
N ARG A 88 -3.16 7.96 -0.22
CA ARG A 88 -3.40 8.86 0.91
C ARG A 88 -3.07 8.25 2.28
N VAL A 89 -2.67 6.99 2.36
CA VAL A 89 -2.27 6.38 3.63
C VAL A 89 -0.78 6.55 3.88
N GLY A 90 -0.42 6.94 5.10
CA GLY A 90 0.91 6.79 5.69
C GLY A 90 0.84 5.94 6.95
N THR A 91 1.96 5.38 7.41
CA THR A 91 1.95 4.44 8.54
C THR A 91 2.88 4.84 9.68
N ILE A 92 2.49 4.55 10.92
CA ILE A 92 3.32 4.71 12.11
C ILE A 92 3.52 3.33 12.72
N SER A 93 4.78 2.91 12.88
CA SER A 93 5.08 1.70 13.63
C SER A 93 4.79 1.95 15.11
N VAL A 94 4.00 1.06 15.72
CA VAL A 94 3.69 1.09 17.15
C VAL A 94 3.98 -0.28 17.76
N SER A 95 4.05 -0.34 19.09
CA SER A 95 4.28 -1.59 19.82
C SER A 95 3.61 -1.51 21.18
N ALA A 96 3.09 -2.64 21.66
CA ALA A 96 2.59 -2.77 23.02
C ALA A 96 3.69 -2.60 24.08
N HIS A 97 4.96 -2.62 23.66
CA HIS A 97 6.12 -2.45 24.53
C HIS A 97 6.60 -1.00 24.65
N LEU A 98 5.97 -0.04 23.96
CA LEU A 98 6.31 1.38 24.12
C LEU A 98 5.83 1.90 25.47
N SER A 99 6.73 2.54 26.21
CA SER A 99 6.38 3.32 27.39
C SER A 99 5.59 4.57 27.03
N VAL A 100 4.94 5.17 28.03
CA VAL A 100 4.17 6.41 27.86
C VAL A 100 5.07 7.55 27.33
N ASP A 101 6.30 7.64 27.80
CA ASP A 101 7.21 8.71 27.38
C ASP A 101 7.74 8.50 25.97
N GLU A 102 7.99 7.25 25.56
CA GLU A 102 8.31 6.91 24.16
C GLU A 102 7.13 7.24 23.23
N CYS A 103 5.90 6.93 23.64
CA CYS A 103 4.69 7.31 22.89
C CYS A 103 4.58 8.84 22.72
N LYS A 104 4.83 9.62 23.78
CA LYS A 104 4.83 11.09 23.71
C LYS A 104 5.93 11.62 22.80
N ALA A 105 7.14 11.10 22.92
CA ALA A 105 8.28 11.50 22.08
C ALA A 105 8.02 11.18 20.60
N LEU A 106 7.45 10.01 20.30
CA LEU A 106 7.05 9.62 18.95
C LEU A 106 5.98 10.57 18.39
N GLY A 107 4.94 10.84 19.18
CA GLY A 107 3.86 11.77 18.81
C GLY A 107 4.36 13.19 18.53
N ALA A 108 5.25 13.72 19.39
CA ALA A 108 5.86 15.03 19.20
C ALA A 108 6.72 15.09 17.94
N LYS A 109 7.55 14.06 17.71
CA LYS A 109 8.40 13.96 16.51
C LYS A 109 7.56 13.96 15.22
N ILE A 110 6.52 13.13 15.17
CA ILE A 110 5.65 13.02 13.99
C ILE A 110 4.93 14.35 13.77
N SER A 111 4.35 14.94 14.81
CA SER A 111 3.60 16.21 14.71
C SER A 111 4.49 17.34 14.19
N ALA A 112 5.70 17.48 14.75
CA ALA A 112 6.66 18.47 14.29
C ALA A 112 7.09 18.23 12.84
N GLY A 113 7.35 16.97 12.46
CA GLY A 113 7.71 16.61 11.10
C GLY A 113 6.62 16.97 10.09
N LEU A 114 5.37 16.61 10.38
CA LEU A 114 4.23 16.87 9.49
C LEU A 114 3.95 18.38 9.33
N ALA A 115 4.27 19.20 10.33
CA ALA A 115 4.13 20.66 10.22
C ALA A 115 5.07 21.31 9.19
N HIS A 116 6.08 20.57 8.72
CA HIS A 116 7.05 21.03 7.71
C HIS A 116 6.86 20.37 6.34
N CYS A 117 5.77 19.61 6.15
CA CYS A 117 5.43 18.94 4.90
C CYS A 117 4.38 19.69 4.09
#